data_AF-A0A973ERK0-F1
#
_entry.id   AF-A0A973ERK0-F1
#
_cell.length_a   1.000
_cell.length_b   1.000
_cell.length_c   1.000
_cell.angle_alpha   90.00
_cell.angle_beta   90.00
_cell.angle_gamma   90.00
#
_symmetry.space_group_name_H-M   'P 1'
#
loop_
_entity.id
_entity.type
_entity.pdbx_description
1 polymer ?
#
loop_
_entity_poly.entity_id
_entity_poly.type
_entity_poly.pdbx_seq_one_letter_code
_entity_poly.pdbx_strand_id
1 'polypeptide(L)' 'MTKHSRIVLVLLTIAALTGCAGMTTTQQRVLSGGAIGTAAGVGTAAVVGAPLAAGAVVGAAAGAVGGYIVDELR' A
#
# COMPACT_ATOMS: atom_id res chain seq x y z
N MET A 1 -18.34 -18.92 -0.14
CA MET A 1 -17.63 -17.87 0.63
C MET A 1 -17.35 -16.59 -0.20
N THR A 2 -18.15 -16.26 -1.22
CA THR A 2 -17.86 -15.14 -2.16
C THR A 2 -18.69 -13.87 -1.92
N LYS A 3 -19.87 -13.98 -1.27
CA LYS A 3 -20.80 -12.84 -1.06
C LYS A 3 -20.26 -11.79 -0.08
N HIS A 4 -19.61 -12.22 1.00
CA HIS A 4 -18.96 -11.32 1.97
C HIS A 4 -17.74 -10.60 1.39
N SER A 5 -16.98 -11.28 0.52
CA SER A 5 -15.80 -10.68 -0.13
C SER A 5 -16.18 -9.50 -1.04
N ARG A 6 -17.30 -9.58 -1.77
CA ARG A 6 -17.78 -8.45 -2.57
C ARG A 6 -18.18 -7.25 -1.72
N ILE A 7 -18.82 -7.48 -0.58
CA ILE A 7 -19.21 -6.40 0.34
C ILE A 7 -17.97 -5.71 0.91
N VAL A 8 -16.96 -6.48 1.32
CA VAL A 8 -15.68 -5.94 1.80
C VAL A 8 -14.99 -5.11 0.71
N LEU A 9 -14.94 -5.62 -0.53
CA LEU A 9 -14.32 -4.90 -1.65
C LEU A 9 -15.03 -3.56 -1.93
N VAL A 10 -16.37 -3.56 -1.96
CA VAL A 10 -17.17 -2.35 -2.16
C VAL A 10 -16.92 -1.35 -1.02
N LEU A 11 -16.92 -1.80 0.23
CA LEU A 11 -16.60 -0.94 1.38
C LEU A 11 -15.19 -0.35 1.27
N LEU A 12 -14.20 -1.14 0.85
CA LEU A 12 -12.81 -0.71 0.70
C LEU A 12 -12.68 0.35 -0.41
N THR A 13 -13.38 0.16 -1.53
CA THR A 13 -13.40 1.15 -2.61
C THR A 13 -14.08 2.44 -2.19
N ILE A 14 -15.20 2.37 -1.46
CA ILE A 14 -15.88 3.57 -0.94
C ILE A 14 -14.96 4.30 0.03
N ALA A 15 -14.32 3.58 0.96
CA ALA A 15 -13.37 4.15 1.91
C ALA A 15 -12.15 4.80 1.22
N ALA A 16 -11.61 4.15 0.18
CA ALA A 16 -10.53 4.71 -0.63
C ALA A 16 -10.96 5.96 -1.40
N LEU A 17 -12.15 5.97 -2.00
CA LEU A 17 -12.68 7.15 -2.70
C LEU A 17 -12.98 8.31 -1.74
N THR A 18 -13.54 8.03 -0.56
CA THR A 18 -13.79 9.06 0.46
C THR A 18 -12.50 9.57 1.09
N GLY A 19 -11.47 8.74 1.21
CA GLY A 19 -10.14 9.14 1.69
C GLY A 19 -9.38 10.02 0.70
N CYS A 20 -9.63 9.87 -0.60
CA CYS A 20 -9.02 10.70 -1.64
C CYS A 20 -9.56 12.14 -1.68
N ALA A 21 -10.77 12.40 -1.18
CA ALA A 21 -11.45 13.70 -1.31
C ALA A 21 -10.85 14.85 -0.45
N GLY A 22 -9.81 14.57 0.35
CA GLY A 22 -9.11 15.57 1.17
C GLY A 22 -7.63 15.28 1.37
N MET A 23 -7.04 14.45 0.51
CA MET A 23 -5.67 13.99 0.65
C MET A 23 -4.69 15.10 0.24
N THR A 24 -3.70 15.40 1.09
CA THR A 24 -2.59 16.28 0.72
C THR A 24 -1.63 15.56 -0.22
N THR A 25 -0.87 16.30 -1.03
CA THR A 25 0.13 15.76 -1.97
C THR A 25 1.11 14.79 -1.29
N THR A 26 1.46 15.08 -0.03
CA THR A 26 2.30 14.24 0.84
C THR A 26 1.67 12.89 1.10
N GLN A 27 0.42 12.85 1.56
CA GLN A 27 -0.28 11.60 1.85
C GLN A 27 -0.40 10.73 0.59
N GLN A 28 -0.69 11.34 -0.57
CA GLN A 28 -0.81 10.62 -1.84
C GLN A 28 0.54 10.03 -2.29
N ARG A 29 1.66 10.71 -2.00
CA ARG A 29 3.02 10.20 -2.23
C ARG A 29 3.39 9.07 -1.30
N VAL A 30 3.09 9.17 0.00
CA VAL A 30 3.32 8.10 0.97
C VAL A 30 2.52 6.85 0.59
N LEU A 31 1.25 7.03 0.17
CA LEU A 31 0.41 5.93 -0.29
C LEU A 31 0.99 5.25 -1.54
N SER A 32 1.45 6.02 -2.53
CA SER A 32 2.11 5.49 -3.73
C SER A 32 3.43 4.80 -3.39
N GLY A 33 4.22 5.35 -2.47
CA GLY A 33 5.46 4.75 -1.98
C GLY A 33 5.21 3.41 -1.31
N GLY A 34 4.18 3.33 -0.46
CA GLY A 34 3.74 2.07 0.17
C GLY A 34 3.21 1.05 -0.84
N ALA A 35 2.47 1.49 -1.86
CA ALA A 35 1.96 0.62 -2.92
C ALA A 35 3.09 0.06 -3.81
N ILE A 36 4.08 0.89 -4.15
CA ILE A 36 5.25 0.44 -4.92
C ILE A 36 6.13 -0.47 -4.06
N GLY A 37 6.34 -0.11 -2.80
CA GLY A 37 7.11 -0.89 -1.84
C GLY A 37 6.49 -2.26 -1.58
N THR A 38 5.16 -2.35 -1.40
CA THR A 38 4.44 -3.63 -1.31
C THR A 38 4.60 -4.45 -2.59
N ALA A 39 4.43 -3.87 -3.77
CA ALA A 39 4.58 -4.58 -5.04
C ALA A 39 5.99 -5.17 -5.18
N ALA A 40 7.03 -4.39 -4.86
CA ALA A 40 8.42 -4.84 -4.88
C ALA A 40 8.71 -5.89 -3.80
N GLY A 41 8.22 -5.70 -2.58
CA GLY A 41 8.41 -6.61 -1.45
C GLY A 41 7.70 -7.96 -1.64
N VAL A 42 6.49 -7.95 -2.19
CA VAL A 42 5.77 -9.17 -2.58
C VAL A 42 6.46 -9.86 -3.75
N GLY A 43 6.89 -9.11 -4.77
CA GLY A 43 7.60 -9.65 -5.93
C GLY A 43 8.89 -10.36 -5.52
N THR A 44 9.69 -9.72 -4.66
CA THR A 44 10.92 -10.32 -4.13
C THR A 44 10.65 -11.52 -3.22
N ALA A 45 9.66 -11.45 -2.33
CA ALA A 45 9.28 -12.59 -1.51
C ALA A 45 8.77 -13.78 -2.35
N ALA A 46 8.07 -13.53 -3.46
CA ALA A 46 7.63 -14.55 -4.39
C ALA A 46 8.80 -15.25 -5.08
N VAL A 47 9.83 -14.50 -5.50
CA VAL A 47 11.02 -15.06 -6.15
C VAL A 47 11.86 -15.90 -5.18
N VAL A 48 11.99 -15.46 -3.92
CA VAL A 48 12.82 -16.13 -2.91
C VAL A 48 12.08 -17.29 -2.22
N GLY A 49 10.80 -17.51 -2.53
CA GLY A 49 9.97 -18.53 -1.86
C GLY A 49 9.65 -18.19 -0.39
N ALA A 50 9.76 -16.91 -0.04
CA ALA A 50 9.46 -16.39 1.28
C ALA A 50 7.96 -16.06 1.43
N PRO A 51 7.46 -15.87 2.66
CA PRO A 51 6.06 -15.53 2.87
C PRO A 51 5.71 -14.19 2.20
N LEU A 52 4.80 -14.22 1.23
CA LEU A 52 4.33 -13.04 0.49
C LEU A 52 3.82 -11.94 1.43
N ALA A 53 3.15 -12.34 2.53
CA ALA A 53 2.67 -11.41 3.54
C ALA A 53 3.81 -10.68 4.26
N ALA A 54 4.94 -11.36 4.54
CA ALA A 54 6.10 -10.72 5.15
C ALA A 54 6.76 -9.74 4.17
N GLY A 55 6.90 -10.14 2.90
CA GLY A 55 7.38 -9.25 1.83
C GLY A 55 6.49 -8.03 1.62
N ALA A 56 5.16 -8.22 1.66
CA ALA A 56 4.18 -7.14 1.58
C ALA A 56 4.33 -6.16 2.74
N VAL A 57 4.35 -6.64 3.99
CA VAL A 57 4.41 -5.77 5.17
C VAL A 57 5.73 -5.00 5.22
N VAL A 58 6.86 -5.67 4.99
CA VAL A 58 8.18 -5.04 4.98
C VAL A 58 8.29 -4.04 3.82
N GLY A 59 7.81 -4.41 2.63
CA GLY A 59 7.75 -3.54 1.47
C GLY A 59 6.84 -2.33 1.68
N ALA A 60 5.67 -2.51 2.29
CA ALA A 60 4.75 -1.43 2.64
C ALA A 60 5.40 -0.45 3.61
N ALA A 61 6.02 -0.97 4.67
CA ALA A 61 6.66 -0.17 5.69
C ALA A 61 7.85 0.60 5.13
N ALA A 62 8.74 -0.07 4.39
CA ALA A 62 9.90 0.57 3.76
C ALA A 62 9.47 1.60 2.70
N GLY A 63 8.45 1.29 1.89
CA GLY A 63 7.92 2.19 0.87
C GLY A 63 7.19 3.42 1.45
N ALA A 64 6.45 3.24 2.55
CA ALA A 64 5.80 4.34 3.26
C ALA A 64 6.81 5.25 3.96
N VAL A 65 7.80 4.67 4.65
CA VAL A 65 8.88 5.43 5.30
C VAL A 65 9.73 6.17 4.27
N GLY A 66 10.10 5.51 3.17
CA GLY A 66 10.84 6.13 2.07
C GLY A 66 10.06 7.25 1.40
N GLY A 67 8.75 7.04 1.16
CA GLY A 67 7.87 8.08 0.61
C GLY A 67 7.72 9.29 1.52
N TYR A 68 7.69 9.08 2.85
CA TYR A 68 7.65 10.17 3.84
C TYR A 68 8.97 10.94 3.88
N ILE A 69 10.11 10.25 3.92
CA ILE A 69 11.44 10.88 3.91
C ILE A 69 11.67 11.70 2.63
N VAL A 70 11.28 11.17 1.47
CA VAL A 70 11.41 11.89 0.18
C VAL A 70 10.49 13.11 0.09
N ASP A 71 9.36 13.10 0.80
CA ASP A 71 8.49 14.28 0.88
C ASP A 71 9.10 15.36 1.79
N GLU A 72 9.65 14.97 2.95
CA GLU A 72 10.30 15.89 3.90
C GLU A 72 11.59 16.51 3.34
N LEU A 73 12.30 15.83 2.44
CA LEU A 73 13.52 16.33 1.80
C LEU A 73 13.28 17.36 0.67
N ARG A 74 12.03 17.64 0.30
CA ARG A 74 11.69 18.38 -0.92
C ARG A 74 10.99 19.70 -0.63
#